data_AF-A0A7X0V3E9-F1
#
_entry.id   AF-A0A7X0V3E9-F1
#
_cell.length_a   1.000
_cell.length_b   1.000
_cell.length_c   1.000
_cell.angle_alpha   90.00
_cell.angle_beta   90.00
_cell.angle_gamma   90.00
#
_symmetry.space_group_name_H-M   'P 1'
#
loop_
_entity.id
_entity.type
_entity.pdbx_description
1 polymer ?
#
loop_
_entity_poly.entity_id
_entity_poly.type
_entity_poly.pdbx_seq_one_letter_code
_entity_poly.pdbx_strand_id
1 'polypeptide(L)'
;MDKSKYIARTADGQEVELTQATIIRSNNLYPFGRHNYAIYETPDGRFVKGMNNGEREIMLTSYELIEESEARNYSHPYYRED
;
A
#
# COMPACT_ATOMS: atom_id res chain seq x y z
N MET A 1 -12.66 11.80 -19.28
CA MET A 1 -12.77 11.19 -17.94
C MET A 1 -11.45 11.45 -17.24
N ASP A 2 -11.40 12.47 -16.40
CA ASP A 2 -10.28 12.68 -15.48
C ASP A 2 -10.20 11.46 -14.57
N LYS A 3 -9.16 10.64 -14.74
CA LYS A 3 -8.85 9.62 -13.74
C LYS A 3 -8.50 10.37 -12.47
N SER A 4 -9.30 10.19 -11.41
CA SER A 4 -8.98 10.75 -10.10
C SER A 4 -7.56 10.34 -9.72
N LYS A 5 -6.68 11.32 -9.49
CA LYS A 5 -5.31 11.05 -9.05
C LYS A 5 -5.36 10.28 -7.73
N TYR A 6 -4.64 9.17 -7.66
CA TYR A 6 -4.48 8.45 -6.41
C TYR A 6 -3.20 8.94 -5.75
N ILE A 7 -3.33 9.79 -4.74
CA ILE A 7 -2.20 10.34 -3.98
C ILE A 7 -2.13 9.64 -2.63
N ALA A 8 -1.04 8.92 -2.38
CA ALA A 8 -0.72 8.37 -1.08
C ALA A 8 0.13 9.37 -0.30
N ARG A 9 -0.26 9.68 0.94
CA ARG A 9 0.55 10.50 1.83
C ARG A 9 1.28 9.61 2.82
N THR A 10 2.60 9.68 2.85
CA THR A 10 3.43 8.90 3.75
C THR A 10 3.39 9.47 5.17
N ALA A 11 3.82 8.67 6.15
CA ALA A 11 3.88 9.10 7.55
C ALA A 11 4.79 10.32 7.78
N ASP A 12 5.86 10.45 7.00
CA ASP A 12 6.77 11.60 6.95
C ASP A 12 6.20 12.82 6.20
N GLY A 13 4.99 12.72 5.65
CA GLY A 13 4.27 13.80 5.03
C GLY A 13 4.55 14.00 3.53
N GLN A 14 5.35 13.13 2.91
CA GLN A 14 5.52 13.15 1.46
C GLN A 14 4.27 12.64 0.74
N GLU A 15 4.02 13.22 -0.43
CA GLU A 15 2.96 12.76 -1.32
C GLU A 15 3.57 11.94 -2.45
N VAL A 16 3.01 10.76 -2.68
CA VAL A 16 3.41 9.86 -3.75
C VAL A 16 2.22 9.62 -4.66
N GLU A 17 2.39 9.88 -5.96
CA GLU A 17 1.36 9.61 -6.95
C GLU A 17 1.37 8.13 -7.33
N LEU A 18 0.26 7.45 -7.08
CA LEU A 18 0.07 6.03 -7.34
C LEU A 18 -0.91 5.76 -8.49
N THR A 19 -1.38 6.79 -9.20
CA THR A 19 -2.37 6.66 -10.29
C THR A 19 -1.91 5.70 -11.39
N GLN A 20 -0.61 5.68 -11.66
CA GLN A 20 0.02 4.81 -12.66
C GLN A 20 0.96 3.77 -12.03
N ALA A 21 0.90 3.59 -10.71
CA ALA A 21 1.74 2.62 -10.04
C ALA A 21 1.26 1.18 -10.30
N THR A 22 2.22 0.27 -10.42
CA THR A 22 1.97 -1.16 -10.56
C THR A 22 1.90 -1.80 -9.19
N ILE A 23 0.84 -2.57 -8.92
CA ILE A 23 0.77 -3.37 -7.69
C ILE A 23 1.62 -4.63 -7.91
N ILE A 24 2.70 -4.76 -7.16
CA ILE A 24 3.62 -5.90 -7.28
C ILE A 24 3.29 -7.01 -6.27
N ARG A 25 2.67 -6.65 -5.13
CA ARG A 25 2.17 -7.58 -4.10
C ARG A 25 0.99 -6.95 -3.39
N SER A 26 0.00 -7.73 -2.99
CA SER A 26 -1.09 -7.26 -2.13
C SER A 26 -1.82 -8.40 -1.45
N ASN A 27 -2.54 -8.06 -0.39
CA ASN A 27 -3.61 -8.88 0.16
C ASN A 27 -4.83 -7.99 0.35
N ASN A 28 -5.79 -8.11 -0.58
CA ASN A 28 -7.05 -7.37 -0.57
C ASN A 28 -8.25 -8.33 -0.61
N LEU A 29 -8.06 -9.57 -0.13
CA LEU A 29 -9.08 -10.63 -0.21
C LEU A 29 -10.33 -10.31 0.62
N TYR A 30 -10.21 -9.41 1.60
CA TYR A 30 -11.30 -8.95 2.45
C TYR A 30 -11.31 -7.42 2.51
N PRO A 31 -12.47 -6.81 2.77
CA PRO A 31 -12.61 -5.37 2.60
C PRO A 31 -11.73 -4.57 3.57
N PHE A 32 -11.57 -5.01 4.83
CA PHE A 32 -10.89 -4.24 5.87
C PHE A 32 -10.19 -5.14 6.91
N GLY A 33 -9.18 -4.60 7.58
CA GLY A 33 -8.48 -5.23 8.70
C GLY A 33 -6.97 -5.28 8.53
N ARG A 34 -6.24 -5.56 9.62
CA ARG A 34 -4.76 -5.49 9.67
C ARG A 34 -4.03 -6.38 8.68
N HIS A 35 -4.69 -7.40 8.15
CA HIS A 35 -4.13 -8.30 7.14
C HIS A 35 -4.06 -7.67 5.74
N ASN A 36 -4.68 -6.51 5.54
CA ASN A 36 -4.68 -5.81 4.27
C ASN A 36 -3.40 -5.01 4.06
N TYR A 37 -2.76 -5.25 2.93
CA TYR A 37 -1.59 -4.50 2.47
C TYR A 37 -1.53 -4.47 0.95
N ALA A 38 -0.83 -3.47 0.42
CA ALA A 38 -0.45 -3.42 -0.98
C ALA A 38 0.94 -2.81 -1.13
N ILE A 39 1.70 -3.31 -2.09
CA ILE A 39 3.01 -2.79 -2.46
C ILE A 39 2.92 -2.31 -3.90
N TYR A 40 3.22 -1.04 -4.08
CA TYR A 40 3.17 -0.33 -5.33
C TYR A 40 4.59 -0.04 -5.81
N GLU A 41 4.83 -0.22 -7.10
CA GLU A 41 6.00 0.27 -7.83
C GLU A 41 5.55 1.44 -8.70
N THR A 42 6.07 2.63 -8.44
CA THR A 42 5.74 3.83 -9.22
C THR A 42 6.48 3.82 -10.57
N PRO A 43 6.02 4.57 -11.59
CA PRO A 43 6.72 4.65 -12.88
C PRO A 43 8.16 5.17 -12.79
N ASP A 44 8.47 5.95 -11.75
CA ASP A 44 9.82 6.45 -11.48
C ASP A 44 10.68 5.48 -10.62
N GLY A 45 10.19 4.25 -10.39
CA GLY A 45 10.95 3.18 -9.73
C GLY A 45 10.99 3.27 -8.21
N ARG A 46 10.09 4.03 -7.58
CA ARG A 46 9.94 4.04 -6.11
C ARG A 46 8.97 2.96 -5.67
N PHE A 47 9.17 2.45 -4.46
CA PHE A 47 8.31 1.44 -3.86
C PHE A 47 7.55 2.02 -2.68
N VAL A 48 6.23 1.84 -2.67
CA VAL A 48 5.34 2.30 -1.60
C VAL A 48 4.61 1.11 -1.02
N LYS A 49 4.67 0.96 0.30
CA LYS A 49 3.90 -0.02 1.06
C LYS A 49 2.71 0.68 1.69
N GLY A 50 1.52 0.28 1.30
CA GLY A 50 0.26 0.62 1.96
C GLY A 50 -0.14 -0.48 2.93
N MET A 51 -0.56 -0.11 4.13
CA MET A 51 -1.04 -1.05 5.15
C MET A 51 -2.31 -0.53 5.82
N ASN A 52 -3.13 -1.47 6.29
CA ASN A 52 -4.22 -1.21 7.20
C ASN A 52 -3.76 -1.38 8.66
N ASN A 53 -3.94 -0.36 9.50
CA ASN A 53 -3.54 -0.42 10.91
C ASN A 53 -4.62 -0.99 11.86
N GLY A 54 -5.70 -1.56 11.31
CA GLY A 54 -6.82 -2.16 12.03
C GLY A 54 -8.14 -1.43 11.85
N GLU A 55 -8.22 -0.53 10.89
CA GLU A 55 -9.45 0.18 10.54
C GLU A 55 -10.43 -0.77 9.87
N ARG A 56 -11.71 -0.58 10.21
CA ARG A 56 -12.82 -1.44 9.77
C ARG A 56 -13.58 -0.92 8.56
N GLU A 57 -13.17 0.24 8.03
CA GLU A 57 -13.91 0.96 6.99
C GLU A 57 -13.01 1.48 5.86
N ILE A 58 -11.69 1.37 6.03
CA ILE A 58 -10.70 1.87 5.07
C ILE A 58 -9.74 0.74 4.74
N MET A 59 -9.52 0.46 3.44
CA MET A 59 -8.70 -0.67 3.01
C MET A 59 -7.22 -0.51 3.40
N LEU A 60 -6.63 0.67 3.17
CA LEU A 60 -5.23 1.00 3.51
C LEU A 60 -5.21 2.39 4.16
N THR A 61 -4.58 2.49 5.32
CA THR A 61 -4.67 3.65 6.22
C THR A 61 -3.34 4.35 6.39
N SER A 62 -2.25 3.69 6.04
CA SER A 62 -0.89 4.21 6.15
C SER A 62 -0.08 3.82 4.93
N TYR A 63 0.83 4.71 4.56
CA TYR A 63 1.75 4.52 3.46
C TYR A 63 3.16 4.86 3.91
N GLU A 64 4.12 4.09 3.44
CA GLU A 64 5.54 4.32 3.68
C GLU A 64 6.33 4.01 2.40
N LEU A 65 7.38 4.80 2.17
CA LEU A 65 8.38 4.48 1.16
C LEU A 65 9.26 3.36 1.71
N ILE A 66 9.48 2.33 0.90
CA ILE A 66 10.32 1.19 1.24
C ILE A 66 11.38 0.98 0.17
N GLU A 67 12.44 0.27 0.52
CA GLU A 67 13.47 -0.13 -0.44
C GLU A 67 12.96 -1.27 -1.35
N GLU A 68 13.55 -1.39 -2.55
CA GLU A 68 13.20 -2.45 -3.50
C GLU A 68 13.33 -3.85 -2.87
N SER A 69 14.42 -4.08 -2.11
CA SER A 69 14.67 -5.37 -1.46
C SER A 69 13.53 -5.74 -0.51
N GLU A 70 13.05 -4.78 0.29
CA GLU A 70 11.89 -4.99 1.16
C GLU A 70 10.63 -5.24 0.33
N ALA A 71 10.39 -4.43 -0.71
CA ALA A 71 9.21 -4.54 -1.56
C ALA A 71 9.10 -5.90 -2.24
N ARG A 72 10.23 -6.41 -2.73
CA ARG A 72 10.33 -7.72 -3.40
C ARG A 72 10.38 -8.89 -2.43
N ASN A 73 10.69 -8.70 -1.15
CA ASN A 73 10.75 -9.79 -0.17
C ASN A 73 9.76 -9.64 0.98
N TYR A 74 8.79 -8.74 0.85
CA TYR A 74 7.88 -8.40 1.93
C TYR A 74 7.09 -9.62 2.41
N SER A 75 7.13 -9.82 3.72
CA SER A 75 6.32 -10.80 4.43
C SER A 75 5.43 -10.05 5.42
N HIS A 76 4.13 -10.05 5.16
CA HIS A 76 3.18 -9.34 5.99
C HIS A 76 3.00 -10.09 7.33
N PRO A 77 3.16 -9.42 8.49
CA PRO A 77 3.15 -10.10 9.78
C PRO A 77 1.75 -10.49 10.25
N TYR A 78 0.71 -9.87 9.70
CA TYR A 78 -0.68 -10.13 10.08
C TYR A 78 -1.32 -11.10 9.10
N TYR A 79 -1.90 -12.14 9.66
CA TYR A 79 -2.72 -13.10 8.95
C TYR A 79 -4.16 -12.91 9.41
N ARG A 80 -5.11 -13.41 8.64
CA ARG A 80 -6.49 -13.47 9.12
C ARG A 80 -6.54 -14.41 10.32
N GLU A 81 -6.91 -13.90 11.47
CA GLU A 81 -7.42 -14.69 12.58
C GLU A 81 -8.92 -14.86 12.29
N ASP A 82 -9.35 -16.08 11.97
CA ASP A 82 -10.74 -16.41 11.65
C ASP A 82 -11.66 -16.20 12.86
#